data_AF-A0A7U9S6A4-F1
#
_entry.id   AF-A0A7U9S6A4-F1
#
_cell.length_a   1.000
_cell.length_b   1.000
_cell.length_c   1.000
_cell.angle_alpha   90.00
_cell.angle_beta   90.00
_cell.angle_gamma   90.00
#
_symmetry.space_group_name_H-M   'P 1'
#
loop_
_entity.id
_entity.type
_entity.pdbx_description
1 polymer ?
#
loop_
_entity_poly.entity_id
_entity_poly.type
_entity_poly.pdbx_seq_one_letter_code
_entity_poly.pdbx_strand_id
1 'polypeptide(L)'
;MKSDSCNFQKLINDQIDDMEESQILLNYNLFMDLIRESFLSPEQIYQGIQKLEIVYIQLTKEKENPQLIFESLNSTGLDLTQADLIRNYLLMGQAYDCQERLYNSYWIKLENLLPDAMISDYIRDYLTLKTGMIPNKDSVYNNFKEYYLRLDNYDAEGFLDELTTYGEYYSWFKYCNSPDEEVNGRLSQLQRLKSTTVYPFLLNIFEDCYMYHNIDMQMVCKTLDVILSYVMRRLLCEMPTNALNKVFASMVKDIEQYKDKELCDRVAAVLAGKKGKVVFPNDNLVRDKLSLRDSYKFPHIKYILEQVERKQGKEVVSFDELTIEHIMPQTLNAKWKIDLGKKAVEIHEKDVHCIGNLTVTGYNSEMSNDSFEEKKRLYQESNIYINKGLSKIDTWNEVEIVKRSGWLIDEICSIWQCPDAISMSENDVDIRTEFDIMDEVDVTGRTPCQIEICGGTIPVDSWRSFLKNICMQMYEYDAQIFRSLIRHKDFKGRSKRIINDTDDNMRVPKKIAEGIYLEMNLSANEALNYAKLVIDKYEGMENECSYKLKPIA
;
A
#
# COMPACT_ATOMS: atom_id res chain seq x y z
N MET A 1 -28.19 -7.33 -12.51
CA MET A 1 -29.14 -7.81 -13.55
C MET A 1 -30.38 -8.54 -13.02
N LYS A 2 -30.34 -9.39 -11.96
CA LYS A 2 -31.58 -10.00 -11.41
C LYS A 2 -32.50 -9.02 -10.66
N SER A 3 -31.92 -8.07 -9.92
CA SER A 3 -32.66 -6.95 -9.31
C SER A 3 -33.43 -6.14 -10.36
N ASP A 4 -32.79 -5.91 -11.50
CA ASP A 4 -33.35 -5.14 -12.61
C ASP A 4 -34.45 -5.90 -13.35
N SER A 5 -34.39 -7.23 -13.42
CA SER A 5 -35.39 -8.03 -14.15
C SER A 5 -36.81 -7.86 -13.60
N CYS A 6 -36.97 -7.71 -12.28
CA CYS A 6 -38.27 -7.48 -11.66
C CYS A 6 -38.85 -6.12 -12.06
N ASN A 7 -38.03 -5.08 -11.97
CA ASN A 7 -38.40 -3.72 -12.36
C ASN A 7 -38.63 -3.59 -13.87
N PHE A 8 -37.85 -4.28 -14.70
CA PHE A 8 -38.09 -4.37 -16.15
C PHE A 8 -39.45 -5.00 -16.45
N GLN A 9 -39.80 -6.08 -15.78
CA GLN A 9 -41.07 -6.78 -16.02
C GLN A 9 -42.28 -5.97 -15.53
N LYS A 10 -42.15 -5.25 -14.40
CA LYS A 10 -43.13 -4.26 -13.94
C LYS A 10 -43.31 -3.13 -14.96
N LEU A 11 -42.22 -2.62 -15.53
CA LEU A 11 -42.26 -1.57 -16.55
C LEU A 11 -43.00 -2.01 -17.81
N ILE A 12 -42.72 -3.21 -18.32
CA ILE A 12 -43.39 -3.78 -19.51
C ILE A 12 -44.89 -4.03 -19.26
N ASN A 13 -45.27 -4.31 -18.01
CA ASN A 13 -46.66 -4.53 -17.60
C ASN A 13 -47.38 -3.23 -17.17
N ASP A 14 -46.78 -2.05 -17.35
CA ASP A 14 -47.33 -0.75 -16.98
C ASP A 14 -47.58 -0.57 -15.47
N GLN A 15 -46.79 -1.26 -14.64
CA GLN A 15 -46.86 -1.22 -13.17
C GLN A 15 -45.78 -0.31 -12.59
N ILE A 16 -45.70 0.92 -13.10
CA ILE A 16 -44.57 1.84 -12.83
C ILE A 16 -44.59 2.34 -11.37
N ASP A 17 -45.78 2.53 -10.79
CA ASP A 17 -45.95 3.00 -9.41
C ASP A 17 -45.50 1.96 -8.36
N ASP A 18 -45.37 0.69 -8.76
CA ASP A 18 -44.94 -0.42 -7.91
C ASP A 18 -43.44 -0.74 -8.07
N MET A 19 -42.70 0.05 -8.85
CA MET A 19 -41.26 -0.15 -9.09
C MET A 19 -40.41 0.39 -7.94
N GLU A 20 -39.38 -0.37 -7.57
CA GLU A 20 -38.37 0.09 -6.60
C GLU A 20 -37.34 0.99 -7.31
N GLU A 21 -36.67 1.88 -6.56
CA GLU A 21 -35.57 2.69 -7.08
C GLU A 21 -34.49 1.78 -7.70
N SER A 22 -34.27 1.93 -9.01
CA SER A 22 -33.34 1.12 -9.78
C SER A 22 -32.84 1.87 -11.00
N GLN A 23 -31.75 1.37 -11.58
CA GLN A 23 -31.18 1.96 -12.79
C GLN A 23 -32.18 1.92 -13.96
N ILE A 24 -33.09 0.94 -14.00
CA ILE A 24 -34.15 0.86 -15.00
C ILE A 24 -35.16 1.98 -14.83
N LEU A 25 -35.63 2.23 -13.60
CA LEU A 25 -36.57 3.32 -13.34
C LEU A 25 -35.94 4.69 -13.64
N LEU A 26 -34.68 4.89 -13.23
CA LEU A 26 -33.92 6.10 -13.52
C LEU A 26 -33.76 6.31 -15.04
N ASN A 27 -33.37 5.27 -15.77
CA ASN A 27 -33.22 5.33 -17.22
C ASN A 27 -34.56 5.56 -17.93
N TYR A 28 -35.63 4.91 -17.49
CA TYR A 28 -36.97 5.13 -18.03
C TYR A 28 -37.41 6.59 -17.87
N ASN A 29 -37.29 7.13 -16.66
CA ASN A 29 -37.63 8.54 -16.39
C ASN A 29 -36.77 9.48 -17.23
N LEU A 30 -35.46 9.22 -17.32
CA LEU A 30 -34.55 9.98 -18.19
C LEU A 30 -35.02 9.95 -19.65
N PHE A 31 -35.33 8.77 -20.20
CA PHE A 31 -35.82 8.66 -21.58
C PHE A 31 -37.15 9.39 -21.78
N MET A 32 -38.07 9.33 -20.80
CA MET A 32 -39.33 10.06 -20.85
C MET A 32 -39.12 11.57 -20.87
N ASP A 33 -38.21 12.09 -20.05
CA ASP A 33 -37.88 13.51 -20.05
C ASP A 33 -37.20 13.93 -21.36
N LEU A 34 -36.26 13.14 -21.86
CA LEU A 34 -35.63 13.37 -23.17
C LEU A 34 -36.65 13.35 -24.32
N ILE A 35 -37.65 12.47 -24.27
CA ILE A 35 -38.73 12.43 -25.28
C ILE A 35 -39.62 13.67 -25.17
N ARG A 36 -39.96 14.12 -23.96
CA ARG A 36 -40.78 15.32 -23.72
C ARG A 36 -40.10 16.60 -24.19
N GLU A 37 -38.79 16.71 -23.99
CA GLU A 37 -37.99 17.87 -24.39
C GLU A 37 -37.54 17.84 -25.85
N SER A 38 -37.73 16.71 -26.53
CA SER A 38 -37.31 16.52 -27.91
C SER A 38 -38.25 17.21 -28.91
N PHE A 39 -37.65 17.76 -29.97
CA PHE A 39 -38.39 18.28 -31.14
C PHE A 39 -38.78 17.18 -32.14
N LEU A 40 -38.39 15.92 -31.89
CA LEU A 40 -38.64 14.77 -32.77
C LEU A 40 -40.00 14.16 -32.47
N SER A 41 -40.73 13.74 -33.51
CA SER A 41 -41.97 12.99 -33.33
C SER A 41 -41.69 11.56 -32.83
N PRO A 42 -42.64 10.90 -32.15
CA PRO A 42 -42.52 9.50 -31.74
C PRO A 42 -42.14 8.56 -32.90
N GLU A 43 -42.67 8.81 -34.11
CA GLU A 43 -42.37 8.04 -35.31
C GLU A 43 -40.90 8.19 -35.73
N GLN A 44 -40.33 9.39 -35.61
CA GLN A 44 -38.92 9.64 -35.93
C GLN A 44 -37.99 8.96 -34.93
N ILE A 45 -38.37 8.94 -33.64
CA ILE A 45 -37.64 8.23 -32.60
C ILE A 45 -37.68 6.73 -32.87
N TYR A 46 -38.87 6.17 -33.18
CA TYR A 46 -39.03 4.77 -33.53
C TYR A 46 -38.21 4.37 -34.77
N GLN A 47 -38.24 5.19 -35.83
CA GLN A 47 -37.40 5.00 -37.01
C GLN A 47 -35.90 5.06 -36.68
N GLY A 48 -35.50 5.86 -35.69
CA GLY A 48 -34.14 5.90 -35.16
C GLY A 48 -33.75 4.58 -34.50
N ILE A 49 -34.61 4.04 -33.62
CA ILE A 49 -34.39 2.75 -32.95
C ILE A 49 -34.27 1.61 -33.97
N GLN A 50 -35.05 1.65 -35.06
CA GLN A 50 -34.96 0.65 -36.13
C GLN A 50 -33.62 0.62 -36.88
N LYS A 51 -32.76 1.63 -36.70
CA LYS A 51 -31.40 1.64 -37.25
C LYS A 51 -30.37 0.97 -36.34
N LEU A 52 -30.76 0.50 -35.16
CA LEU A 52 -29.88 -0.27 -34.28
C LEU A 52 -29.62 -1.64 -34.89
N GLU A 53 -28.34 -1.95 -35.11
CA GLU A 53 -27.89 -3.25 -35.60
C GLU A 53 -27.42 -4.10 -34.41
N ILE A 54 -27.97 -5.31 -34.29
CA ILE A 54 -27.57 -6.27 -33.26
C ILE A 54 -26.72 -7.36 -33.93
N VAL A 55 -25.48 -7.50 -33.48
CA VAL A 55 -24.60 -8.59 -33.89
C VAL A 55 -24.80 -9.76 -32.94
N TYR A 56 -25.35 -10.86 -33.45
CA TYR A 56 -25.54 -12.10 -32.70
C TYR A 56 -24.53 -13.15 -33.16
N ILE A 57 -23.74 -13.68 -32.21
CA ILE A 57 -22.76 -14.75 -32.45
C ILE A 57 -23.28 -16.02 -31.79
N GLN A 58 -23.66 -17.00 -32.61
CA GLN A 58 -24.09 -18.30 -32.14
C GLN A 58 -22.93 -19.28 -32.14
N LEU A 59 -22.68 -19.92 -31.00
CA LEU A 59 -21.58 -20.87 -30.84
C LEU A 59 -22.09 -22.31 -30.90
N THR A 60 -21.35 -23.16 -31.60
CA THR A 60 -21.55 -24.61 -31.62
C THR A 60 -20.62 -25.28 -30.61
N LYS A 61 -21.21 -25.81 -29.51
CA LYS A 61 -20.51 -26.39 -28.34
C LYS A 61 -19.44 -27.45 -28.66
N GLU A 62 -19.49 -28.08 -29.83
CA GLU A 62 -18.59 -29.17 -30.23
C GLU A 62 -17.33 -28.70 -30.99
N LYS A 63 -17.30 -27.48 -31.52
CA LYS A 63 -16.20 -27.00 -32.39
C LYS A 63 -15.61 -25.66 -31.97
N GLU A 64 -16.36 -24.87 -31.20
CA GLU A 64 -15.99 -23.50 -30.85
C GLU A 64 -15.87 -23.37 -29.35
N ASN A 65 -14.76 -22.79 -28.89
CA ASN A 65 -14.56 -22.50 -27.48
C ASN A 65 -15.10 -21.08 -27.18
N PRO A 66 -16.21 -20.94 -26.44
CA PRO A 66 -16.80 -19.64 -26.12
C PRO A 66 -15.83 -18.69 -25.44
N GLN A 67 -14.93 -19.24 -24.63
CA GLN A 67 -13.94 -18.47 -23.89
C GLN A 67 -12.92 -17.81 -24.83
N LEU A 68 -12.40 -18.54 -25.82
CA LEU A 68 -11.42 -17.99 -26.78
C LEU A 68 -12.04 -16.90 -27.67
N ILE A 69 -13.32 -17.07 -28.05
CA ILE A 69 -14.03 -16.08 -28.86
C ILE A 69 -14.31 -14.81 -28.03
N PHE A 70 -14.72 -14.97 -26.77
CA PHE A 70 -14.91 -13.86 -25.85
C PHE A 70 -13.61 -13.09 -25.59
N GLU A 71 -12.50 -13.80 -25.33
CA GLU A 71 -11.17 -13.18 -25.17
C GLU A 71 -10.76 -12.40 -26.43
N SER A 72 -10.94 -12.99 -27.61
CA SER A 72 -10.62 -12.32 -28.88
C SER A 72 -11.44 -11.05 -29.11
N LEU A 73 -12.73 -11.05 -28.76
CA LEU A 73 -13.59 -9.87 -28.92
C LEU A 73 -13.20 -8.75 -27.95
N ASN A 74 -12.96 -9.09 -26.68
CA ASN A 74 -12.58 -8.08 -25.67
C ASN A 74 -11.21 -7.48 -25.93
N SER A 75 -10.27 -8.20 -26.53
CA SER A 75 -8.95 -7.67 -26.91
C SER A 75 -8.99 -6.50 -27.90
N THR A 76 -10.16 -6.23 -28.51
CA THR A 76 -10.35 -5.19 -29.54
C THR A 76 -11.24 -4.02 -29.10
N GLY A 77 -11.75 -4.01 -27.86
CA GLY A 77 -12.74 -3.05 -27.34
C GLY A 77 -12.31 -2.29 -26.07
N LEU A 78 -13.28 -1.71 -25.34
CA LEU A 78 -13.08 -1.22 -23.97
C LEU A 78 -12.81 -2.41 -23.05
N ASP A 79 -11.71 -2.36 -22.31
CA ASP A 79 -11.29 -3.48 -21.46
C ASP A 79 -12.32 -3.75 -20.37
N LEU A 80 -12.78 -5.00 -20.31
CA LEU A 80 -13.52 -5.50 -19.15
C LEU A 80 -12.65 -5.45 -17.89
N THR A 81 -13.29 -5.34 -16.73
CA THR A 81 -12.55 -5.42 -15.48
C THR A 81 -11.90 -6.80 -15.32
N GLN A 82 -10.82 -6.89 -14.54
CA GLN A 82 -10.17 -8.17 -14.25
C GLN A 82 -11.17 -9.13 -13.56
N ALA A 83 -12.03 -8.59 -12.68
CA ALA A 83 -13.12 -9.34 -12.05
C ALA A 83 -14.10 -9.91 -13.08
N ASP A 84 -14.54 -9.12 -14.07
CA ASP A 84 -15.44 -9.59 -15.14
C ASP A 84 -14.80 -10.71 -15.97
N LEU A 85 -13.52 -10.56 -16.34
CA LEU A 85 -12.80 -11.57 -17.10
C LEU A 85 -12.74 -12.90 -16.33
N ILE A 86 -12.48 -12.85 -15.02
CA ILE A 86 -12.42 -14.04 -14.15
C ILE A 86 -13.81 -14.67 -13.98
N ARG A 87 -14.86 -13.88 -13.75
CA ARG A 87 -16.26 -14.35 -13.73
C ARG A 87 -16.58 -15.13 -15.00
N ASN A 88 -16.33 -14.50 -16.14
CA ASN A 88 -16.68 -15.07 -17.43
C ASN A 88 -15.85 -16.33 -17.69
N TYR A 89 -14.57 -16.36 -17.29
CA TYR A 89 -13.72 -17.53 -17.43
C TYR A 89 -14.25 -18.74 -16.64
N LEU A 90 -14.64 -18.54 -15.37
CA LEU A 90 -15.17 -19.61 -14.51
C LEU A 90 -16.55 -20.12 -14.98
N LEU A 91 -17.38 -19.22 -15.55
CA LEU A 91 -18.77 -19.52 -15.89
C LEU A 91 -19.01 -20.00 -17.32
N MET A 92 -18.28 -19.48 -18.31
CA MET A 92 -18.55 -19.75 -19.74
C MET A 92 -18.32 -21.22 -20.14
N GLY A 93 -17.50 -21.96 -19.40
CA GLY A 93 -17.25 -23.39 -19.63
C GLY A 93 -18.36 -24.33 -19.13
N GLN A 94 -19.36 -23.79 -18.42
CA GLN A 94 -20.42 -24.58 -17.76
C GLN A 94 -21.68 -24.71 -18.61
N ALA A 95 -22.52 -25.71 -18.32
CA ALA A 95 -23.86 -25.78 -18.89
C ALA A 95 -24.72 -24.58 -18.41
N TYR A 96 -25.70 -24.15 -19.21
CA TYR A 96 -26.50 -22.94 -18.94
C TYR A 96 -27.15 -22.95 -17.55
N ASP A 97 -27.81 -24.06 -17.17
CA ASP A 97 -28.46 -24.20 -15.86
C ASP A 97 -27.43 -24.15 -14.71
N CYS A 98 -26.22 -24.69 -14.94
CA CYS A 98 -25.12 -24.62 -13.97
C CYS A 98 -24.55 -23.22 -13.88
N GLN A 99 -24.38 -22.51 -15.00
CA GLN A 99 -23.90 -21.14 -15.05
C GLN A 99 -24.80 -20.21 -14.24
N GLU A 100 -26.12 -20.29 -14.45
CA GLU A 100 -27.06 -19.48 -13.67
C GLU A 100 -26.98 -19.82 -12.17
N ARG A 101 -26.94 -21.10 -11.82
CA ARG A 101 -26.83 -21.52 -10.41
C ARG A 101 -25.56 -21.01 -9.76
N LEU A 102 -24.41 -21.16 -10.41
CA LEU A 102 -23.10 -20.76 -9.89
C LEU A 102 -23.00 -19.24 -9.75
N TYR A 103 -23.48 -18.48 -10.74
CA TYR A 103 -23.54 -17.02 -10.67
C TYR A 103 -24.37 -16.56 -9.46
N ASN A 104 -25.59 -17.10 -9.29
CA ASN A 104 -26.47 -16.67 -8.19
C ASN A 104 -26.01 -17.13 -6.81
N SER A 105 -25.38 -18.31 -6.73
CA SER A 105 -25.00 -18.91 -5.45
C SER A 105 -23.70 -18.35 -4.89
N TYR A 106 -22.79 -17.90 -5.76
CA TYR A 106 -21.44 -17.48 -5.38
C TYR A 106 -21.12 -16.06 -5.87
N TRP A 107 -21.12 -15.84 -7.19
CA TRP A 107 -20.62 -14.58 -7.73
C TRP A 107 -21.44 -13.36 -7.30
N ILE A 108 -22.77 -13.45 -7.30
CA ILE A 108 -23.64 -12.36 -6.79
C ILE A 108 -23.34 -12.07 -5.31
N LYS A 109 -23.04 -13.09 -4.50
CA LYS A 109 -22.68 -12.86 -3.10
C LYS A 109 -21.37 -12.08 -3.01
N LEU A 110 -20.38 -12.42 -3.83
CA LEU A 110 -19.12 -11.69 -3.91
C LEU A 110 -19.32 -10.23 -4.37
N GLU A 111 -20.15 -9.98 -5.40
CA GLU A 111 -20.52 -8.63 -5.86
C GLU A 111 -21.25 -7.81 -4.79
N ASN A 112 -22.08 -8.47 -3.97
CA ASN A 112 -22.77 -7.83 -2.85
C ASN A 112 -21.83 -7.49 -1.68
N LEU A 113 -20.76 -8.27 -1.49
CA LEU A 113 -19.75 -8.06 -0.47
C LEU A 113 -18.75 -6.97 -0.88
N LEU A 114 -18.36 -6.92 -2.15
CA LEU A 114 -17.28 -6.08 -2.66
C LEU A 114 -17.65 -5.47 -4.01
N PRO A 115 -17.46 -4.14 -4.21
CA PRO A 115 -17.56 -3.52 -5.53
C PRO A 115 -16.54 -4.11 -6.52
N ASP A 116 -16.82 -4.09 -7.83
CA ASP A 116 -15.97 -4.70 -8.89
C ASP A 116 -14.49 -4.30 -8.83
N ALA A 117 -14.20 -3.02 -8.56
CA ALA A 117 -12.83 -2.54 -8.41
C ALA A 117 -12.11 -3.22 -7.23
N MET A 118 -12.84 -3.45 -6.12
CA MET A 118 -12.30 -4.15 -4.96
C MET A 118 -12.19 -5.66 -5.19
N ILE A 119 -13.07 -6.26 -6.01
CA ILE A 119 -12.95 -7.67 -6.41
C ILE A 119 -11.64 -7.90 -7.17
N SER A 120 -11.26 -6.98 -8.06
CA SER A 120 -10.00 -7.07 -8.80
C SER A 120 -8.77 -7.02 -7.88
N ASP A 121 -8.76 -6.08 -6.92
CA ASP A 121 -7.69 -5.99 -5.90
C ASP A 121 -7.68 -7.21 -4.96
N TYR A 122 -8.86 -7.69 -4.57
CA TYR A 122 -9.03 -8.89 -3.75
C TYR A 122 -8.43 -10.13 -4.42
N ILE A 123 -8.77 -10.39 -5.69
CA ILE A 123 -8.26 -11.57 -6.39
C ILE A 123 -6.74 -11.48 -6.55
N ARG A 124 -6.20 -10.29 -6.77
CA ARG A 124 -4.74 -10.06 -6.77
C ARG A 124 -4.10 -10.43 -5.43
N ASP A 125 -4.69 -10.04 -4.31
CA ASP A 125 -4.20 -10.37 -2.97
C ASP A 125 -4.36 -11.88 -2.66
N TYR A 126 -5.46 -12.51 -3.11
CA TYR A 126 -5.68 -13.95 -3.05
C TYR A 126 -4.62 -14.74 -3.84
N LEU A 127 -4.32 -14.33 -5.07
CA LEU A 127 -3.25 -14.95 -5.87
C LEU A 127 -1.88 -14.76 -5.22
N THR A 128 -1.64 -13.60 -4.60
CA THR A 128 -0.40 -13.34 -3.84
C THR A 128 -0.26 -14.34 -2.69
N LEU A 129 -1.34 -14.59 -1.95
CA LEU A 129 -1.37 -15.63 -0.92
C LEU A 129 -1.04 -17.02 -1.50
N LYS A 130 -1.74 -17.43 -2.56
CA LYS A 130 -1.65 -18.81 -3.07
C LYS A 130 -0.35 -19.11 -3.83
N THR A 131 0.23 -18.11 -4.49
CA THR A 131 1.40 -18.29 -5.35
C THR A 131 2.70 -17.75 -4.75
N GLY A 132 2.61 -16.86 -3.75
CA GLY A 132 3.74 -16.09 -3.24
C GLY A 132 4.27 -15.02 -4.20
N MET A 133 3.68 -14.87 -5.39
CA MET A 133 4.03 -13.86 -6.38
C MET A 133 2.93 -12.81 -6.45
N ILE A 134 3.32 -11.53 -6.56
CA ILE A 134 2.37 -10.42 -6.62
C ILE A 134 2.05 -10.12 -8.08
N PRO A 135 0.83 -10.36 -8.57
CA PRO A 135 0.48 -10.05 -9.96
C PRO A 135 0.49 -8.53 -10.22
N ASN A 136 0.84 -8.13 -11.44
CA ASN A 136 0.57 -6.76 -11.92
C ASN A 136 -0.94 -6.58 -12.10
N LYS A 137 -1.46 -5.37 -11.82
CA LYS A 137 -2.91 -5.08 -11.83
C LYS A 137 -3.60 -5.45 -13.15
N ASP A 138 -2.94 -5.21 -14.27
CA ASP A 138 -3.50 -5.48 -15.61
C ASP A 138 -3.37 -6.96 -16.03
N SER A 139 -2.61 -7.73 -15.27
CA SER A 139 -2.29 -9.14 -15.54
C SER A 139 -2.97 -10.13 -14.59
N VAL A 140 -3.85 -9.66 -13.70
CA VAL A 140 -4.49 -10.49 -12.67
C VAL A 140 -5.24 -11.66 -13.30
N TYR A 141 -5.97 -11.43 -14.38
CA TYR A 141 -6.68 -12.44 -15.15
C TYR A 141 -5.75 -13.53 -15.72
N ASN A 142 -4.62 -13.12 -16.31
CA ASN A 142 -3.67 -14.07 -16.90
C ASN A 142 -3.02 -14.93 -15.82
N ASN A 143 -2.58 -14.32 -14.72
CA ASN A 143 -2.02 -15.03 -13.56
C ASN A 143 -3.07 -15.97 -12.93
N PHE A 144 -4.31 -15.51 -12.83
CA PHE A 144 -5.44 -16.31 -12.38
C PHE A 144 -5.62 -17.56 -13.25
N LYS A 145 -5.65 -17.41 -14.58
CA LYS A 145 -5.82 -18.52 -15.53
C LYS A 145 -4.68 -19.53 -15.39
N GLU A 146 -3.45 -19.07 -15.30
CA GLU A 146 -2.30 -19.95 -15.08
C GLU A 146 -2.38 -20.70 -13.75
N TYR A 147 -2.80 -20.03 -12.68
CA TYR A 147 -2.98 -20.65 -11.37
C TYR A 147 -4.10 -21.70 -11.41
N TYR A 148 -5.27 -21.35 -11.93
CA TYR A 148 -6.43 -22.23 -12.01
C TYR A 148 -6.15 -23.50 -12.85
N LEU A 149 -5.43 -23.37 -13.97
CA LEU A 149 -5.05 -24.51 -14.81
C LEU A 149 -4.06 -25.48 -14.15
N ARG A 150 -3.36 -25.04 -13.10
CA ARG A 150 -2.44 -25.90 -12.32
C ARG A 150 -3.13 -26.65 -11.18
N LEU A 151 -4.39 -26.33 -10.88
CA LEU A 151 -5.15 -27.01 -9.83
C LEU A 151 -5.65 -28.36 -10.33
N ASP A 152 -5.20 -29.45 -9.70
CA ASP A 152 -5.72 -30.79 -9.94
C ASP A 152 -7.03 -31.01 -9.17
N ASN A 153 -8.05 -31.62 -9.79
CA ASN A 153 -9.32 -32.00 -9.18
C ASN A 153 -10.15 -30.84 -8.58
N TYR A 154 -10.00 -29.63 -9.10
CA TYR A 154 -10.81 -28.48 -8.69
C TYR A 154 -11.85 -28.15 -9.76
N ASP A 155 -13.14 -28.21 -9.39
CA ASP A 155 -14.21 -27.77 -10.28
C ASP A 155 -14.52 -26.27 -10.05
N ALA A 156 -15.24 -25.67 -11.01
CA ALA A 156 -15.55 -24.25 -10.96
C ALA A 156 -16.41 -23.89 -9.73
N GLU A 157 -17.18 -24.84 -9.20
CA GLU A 157 -18.02 -24.64 -8.02
C GLU A 157 -17.19 -24.54 -6.74
N GLY A 158 -16.30 -25.51 -6.49
CA GLY A 158 -15.39 -25.47 -5.35
C GLY A 158 -14.50 -24.23 -5.36
N PHE A 159 -14.05 -23.82 -6.55
CA PHE A 159 -13.29 -22.58 -6.68
C PHE A 159 -14.12 -21.33 -6.36
N LEU A 160 -15.35 -21.25 -6.86
CA LEU A 160 -16.23 -20.12 -6.56
C LEU A 160 -16.64 -20.04 -5.08
N ASP A 161 -16.80 -21.19 -4.42
CA ASP A 161 -17.06 -21.28 -2.97
C ASP A 161 -15.87 -20.77 -2.15
N GLU A 162 -14.66 -21.24 -2.47
CA GLU A 162 -13.43 -20.74 -1.87
C GLU A 162 -13.29 -19.23 -2.08
N LEU A 163 -13.44 -18.77 -3.34
CA LEU A 163 -13.30 -17.36 -3.69
C LEU A 163 -14.35 -16.48 -2.99
N THR A 164 -15.56 -16.99 -2.76
CA THR A 164 -16.58 -16.26 -2.01
C THR A 164 -16.24 -16.19 -0.53
N THR A 165 -15.71 -17.26 0.06
CA THR A 165 -15.28 -17.26 1.47
C THR A 165 -14.15 -16.26 1.71
N TYR A 166 -13.07 -16.32 0.92
CA TYR A 166 -11.99 -15.34 1.07
C TYR A 166 -12.45 -13.91 0.75
N GLY A 167 -13.46 -13.75 -0.12
CA GLY A 167 -14.13 -12.47 -0.37
C GLY A 167 -14.84 -11.93 0.87
N GLU A 168 -15.45 -12.80 1.67
CA GLU A 168 -16.04 -12.44 2.97
C GLU A 168 -14.96 -11.94 3.95
N TYR A 169 -13.85 -12.67 4.09
CA TYR A 169 -12.72 -12.22 4.92
C TYR A 169 -12.17 -10.88 4.45
N TYR A 170 -12.01 -10.71 3.14
CA TYR A 170 -11.54 -9.47 2.55
C TYR A 170 -12.50 -8.30 2.81
N SER A 171 -13.82 -8.55 2.80
CA SER A 171 -14.84 -7.56 3.18
C SER A 171 -14.66 -7.10 4.63
N TRP A 172 -14.35 -8.04 5.55
CA TRP A 172 -14.05 -7.71 6.94
C TRP A 172 -12.86 -6.79 7.07
N PHE A 173 -11.82 -6.98 6.25
CA PHE A 173 -10.65 -6.10 6.27
C PHE A 173 -10.95 -4.70 5.73
N LYS A 174 -11.87 -4.57 4.76
CA LYS A 174 -12.23 -3.28 4.14
C LYS A 174 -13.24 -2.48 4.97
N TYR A 175 -14.18 -3.17 5.61
CA TYR A 175 -15.29 -2.54 6.33
C TYR A 175 -15.19 -2.66 7.85
N CYS A 176 -14.20 -3.38 8.37
CA CYS A 176 -14.00 -3.62 9.80
C CYS A 176 -15.26 -4.21 10.46
N ASN A 177 -15.88 -5.19 9.80
CA ASN A 177 -17.15 -5.81 10.20
C ASN A 177 -17.03 -7.33 10.38
N SER A 178 -15.87 -7.81 10.85
CA SER A 178 -15.72 -9.20 11.25
C SER A 178 -16.64 -9.52 12.44
N PRO A 179 -16.93 -10.81 12.70
CA PRO A 179 -17.70 -11.24 13.87
C PRO A 179 -17.11 -10.85 15.23
N ASP A 180 -15.83 -10.45 15.31
CA ASP A 180 -15.12 -10.12 16.55
C ASP A 180 -14.78 -8.61 16.63
N GLU A 181 -15.25 -7.95 17.69
CA GLU A 181 -15.10 -6.50 17.86
C GLU A 181 -13.66 -6.09 18.19
N GLU A 182 -12.89 -6.94 18.87
CA GLU A 182 -11.48 -6.66 19.18
C GLU A 182 -10.61 -6.73 17.92
N VAL A 183 -10.95 -7.65 17.01
CA VAL A 183 -10.35 -7.75 15.68
C VAL A 183 -10.71 -6.53 14.84
N ASN A 184 -11.99 -6.12 14.83
CA ASN A 184 -12.45 -4.91 14.12
C ASN A 184 -11.70 -3.66 14.59
N GLY A 185 -11.45 -3.54 15.90
CA GLY A 185 -10.62 -2.48 16.47
C GLY A 185 -9.24 -2.41 15.84
N ARG A 186 -8.57 -3.54 15.61
CA ARG A 186 -7.23 -3.62 15.00
C ARG A 186 -7.25 -3.44 13.49
N LEU A 187 -8.24 -3.98 12.80
CA LEU A 187 -8.45 -3.75 11.37
C LEU A 187 -8.67 -2.26 11.08
N SER A 188 -9.43 -1.57 11.92
CA SER A 188 -9.65 -0.12 11.78
C SER A 188 -8.35 0.68 11.94
N GLN A 189 -7.44 0.23 12.80
CA GLN A 189 -6.11 0.81 12.93
C GLN A 189 -5.30 0.59 11.64
N LEU A 190 -5.24 -0.63 11.11
CA LEU A 190 -4.56 -0.91 9.83
C LEU A 190 -5.11 -0.07 8.67
N GLN A 191 -6.43 0.12 8.62
CA GLN A 191 -7.09 0.94 7.60
C GLN A 191 -6.71 2.42 7.74
N ARG A 192 -6.67 2.95 8.97
CA ARG A 192 -6.20 4.33 9.24
C ARG A 192 -4.75 4.55 8.78
N LEU A 193 -3.92 3.52 8.86
CA LEU A 193 -2.53 3.53 8.37
C LEU A 193 -2.40 3.30 6.86
N LYS A 194 -3.51 3.04 6.16
CA LYS A 194 -3.56 2.75 4.72
C LYS A 194 -2.65 1.59 4.32
N SER A 195 -2.47 0.62 5.22
CA SER A 195 -1.53 -0.50 5.02
C SER A 195 -2.24 -1.72 4.41
N THR A 196 -2.73 -1.61 3.17
CA THR A 196 -3.42 -2.72 2.47
C THR A 196 -2.49 -3.87 2.08
N THR A 197 -1.18 -3.65 2.12
CA THR A 197 -0.13 -4.61 1.74
C THR A 197 -0.09 -5.85 2.64
N VAL A 198 -0.75 -5.79 3.80
CA VAL A 198 -0.83 -6.90 4.78
C VAL A 198 -1.91 -7.92 4.42
N TYR A 199 -2.86 -7.57 3.54
CA TYR A 199 -4.07 -8.35 3.30
C TYR A 199 -3.84 -9.78 2.80
N PRO A 200 -2.88 -10.06 1.89
CA PRO A 200 -2.57 -11.45 1.51
C PRO A 200 -2.23 -12.33 2.71
N PHE A 201 -1.46 -11.80 3.68
CA PHE A 201 -1.12 -12.52 4.89
C PHE A 201 -2.29 -12.61 5.86
N LEU A 202 -3.15 -11.59 5.96
CA LEU A 202 -4.36 -11.66 6.76
C LEU A 202 -5.35 -12.71 6.24
N LEU A 203 -5.47 -12.89 4.92
CA LEU A 203 -6.29 -13.94 4.33
C LEU A 203 -5.87 -15.33 4.83
N ASN A 204 -4.55 -15.59 4.95
CA ASN A 204 -4.03 -16.83 5.55
C ASN A 204 -4.41 -16.97 7.03
N ILE A 205 -4.22 -15.92 7.82
CA ILE A 205 -4.55 -15.93 9.26
C ILE A 205 -6.04 -16.23 9.49
N PHE A 206 -6.91 -15.61 8.69
CA PHE A 206 -8.35 -15.79 8.83
C PHE A 206 -8.81 -17.17 8.34
N GLU A 207 -8.19 -17.71 7.28
CA GLU A 207 -8.40 -19.11 6.89
C GLU A 207 -8.02 -20.06 8.03
N ASP A 208 -6.85 -19.90 8.63
CA ASP A 208 -6.41 -20.72 9.76
C ASP A 208 -7.36 -20.64 10.96
N CYS A 209 -7.98 -19.48 11.20
CA CYS A 209 -8.91 -19.28 12.32
C CYS A 209 -10.32 -19.83 12.05
N TYR A 210 -10.90 -19.49 10.89
CA TYR A 210 -12.31 -19.74 10.59
C TYR A 210 -12.56 -21.04 9.83
N MET A 211 -11.65 -21.45 8.93
CA MET A 211 -11.78 -22.69 8.15
C MET A 211 -11.17 -23.88 8.87
N TYR A 212 -9.90 -23.75 9.28
CA TYR A 212 -9.17 -24.87 9.88
C TYR A 212 -9.27 -24.93 11.40
N HIS A 213 -9.68 -23.84 12.05
CA HIS A 213 -9.71 -23.71 13.51
C HIS A 213 -8.37 -24.04 14.19
N ASN A 214 -7.27 -23.73 13.51
CA ASN A 214 -5.89 -23.91 13.99
C ASN A 214 -5.50 -22.87 15.05
N ILE A 215 -6.14 -21.71 15.03
CA ILE A 215 -5.90 -20.58 15.93
C ILE A 215 -7.22 -19.97 16.41
N ASP A 216 -7.21 -19.37 17.59
CA ASP A 216 -8.36 -18.64 18.15
C ASP A 216 -8.29 -17.13 17.88
N MET A 217 -9.37 -16.40 18.20
CA MET A 217 -9.43 -14.94 18.02
C MET A 217 -8.38 -14.21 18.85
N GLN A 218 -8.00 -14.74 20.02
CA GLN A 218 -6.97 -14.13 20.85
C GLN A 218 -5.61 -14.17 20.15
N MET A 219 -5.28 -15.27 19.48
CA MET A 219 -4.08 -15.40 18.66
C MET A 219 -4.11 -14.48 17.45
N VAL A 220 -5.27 -14.31 16.80
CA VAL A 220 -5.46 -13.34 15.71
C VAL A 220 -5.17 -11.92 16.21
N CYS A 221 -5.75 -11.51 17.34
CA CYS A 221 -5.52 -10.22 17.96
C CYS A 221 -4.04 -9.98 18.29
N LYS A 222 -3.37 -10.93 18.94
CA LYS A 222 -1.93 -10.85 19.24
C LYS A 222 -1.08 -10.71 17.97
N THR A 223 -1.42 -11.46 16.92
CA THR A 223 -0.69 -11.41 15.65
C THR A 223 -0.89 -10.06 14.95
N LEU A 224 -2.11 -9.54 14.95
CA LEU A 224 -2.42 -8.21 14.45
C LEU A 224 -1.69 -7.11 15.24
N ASP A 225 -1.54 -7.25 16.56
CA ASP A 225 -0.77 -6.30 17.39
C ASP A 225 0.71 -6.26 16.98
N VAL A 226 1.31 -7.41 16.64
CA VAL A 226 2.69 -7.47 16.10
C VAL A 226 2.78 -6.78 14.73
N ILE A 227 1.84 -7.06 13.82
CA ILE A 227 1.79 -6.45 12.49
C ILE A 227 1.61 -4.92 12.59
N LEU A 228 0.66 -4.48 13.43
CA LEU A 228 0.40 -3.07 13.71
C LEU A 228 1.63 -2.37 14.26
N SER A 229 2.32 -2.99 15.23
CA SER A 229 3.54 -2.44 15.79
C SER A 229 4.63 -2.26 14.73
N TYR A 230 4.84 -3.28 13.88
CA TYR A 230 5.81 -3.23 12.79
C TYR A 230 5.49 -2.11 11.79
N VAL A 231 4.25 -2.03 11.31
CA VAL A 231 3.80 -0.98 10.36
C VAL A 231 3.94 0.40 10.99
N MET A 232 3.52 0.56 12.25
CA MET A 232 3.57 1.85 12.96
C MET A 232 4.98 2.33 13.21
N ARG A 233 5.87 1.46 13.69
CA ARG A 233 7.27 1.84 13.94
C ARG A 233 7.99 2.24 12.67
N ARG A 234 7.73 1.54 11.56
CA ARG A 234 8.26 1.94 10.24
C ARG A 234 7.73 3.30 9.81
N LEU A 235 6.44 3.56 10.00
CA LEU A 235 5.83 4.85 9.71
C LEU A 235 6.43 5.98 10.58
N LEU A 236 6.63 5.73 11.88
CA LEU A 236 7.27 6.68 12.81
C LEU A 236 8.71 7.01 12.39
N CYS A 237 9.41 6.05 11.81
CA CYS A 237 10.77 6.19 11.30
C CYS A 237 10.84 6.65 9.83
N GLU A 238 9.72 7.02 9.21
CA GLU A 238 9.60 7.49 7.83
C GLU A 238 10.15 6.49 6.79
N MET A 239 10.01 5.20 7.07
CA MET A 239 10.51 4.15 6.18
C MET A 239 9.54 3.91 4.99
N PRO A 240 10.05 3.73 3.75
CA PRO A 240 9.22 3.51 2.57
C PRO A 240 8.30 2.29 2.70
N THR A 241 7.07 2.36 2.17
CA THR A 241 6.09 1.27 2.26
C THR A 241 6.20 0.25 1.13
N ASN A 242 6.89 0.56 0.03
CA ASN A 242 6.96 -0.27 -1.18
C ASN A 242 7.45 -1.70 -0.91
N ALA A 243 8.43 -1.84 0.00
CA ALA A 243 9.00 -3.14 0.34
C ALA A 243 8.09 -4.03 1.21
N LEU A 244 7.02 -3.47 1.79
CA LEU A 244 6.10 -4.24 2.64
C LEU A 244 5.35 -5.31 1.85
N ASN A 245 4.99 -5.03 0.60
CA ASN A 245 4.32 -6.00 -0.27
C ASN A 245 5.10 -7.32 -0.33
N LYS A 246 6.42 -7.25 -0.56
CA LYS A 246 7.29 -8.44 -0.61
C LYS A 246 7.40 -9.14 0.74
N VAL A 247 7.47 -8.38 1.84
CA VAL A 247 7.53 -8.94 3.21
C VAL A 247 6.29 -9.76 3.51
N PHE A 248 5.09 -9.23 3.22
CA PHE A 248 3.85 -9.94 3.53
C PHE A 248 3.51 -11.04 2.52
N ALA A 249 3.89 -10.90 1.24
CA ALA A 249 3.73 -11.95 0.23
C ALA A 249 4.55 -13.21 0.56
N SER A 250 5.75 -13.05 1.13
CA SER A 250 6.61 -14.17 1.54
C SER A 250 6.36 -14.65 2.98
N MET A 251 5.53 -13.94 3.76
CA MET A 251 5.38 -14.17 5.20
C MET A 251 4.94 -15.59 5.54
N VAL A 252 3.96 -16.14 4.80
CA VAL A 252 3.45 -17.51 5.03
C VAL A 252 4.57 -18.54 4.98
N LYS A 253 5.45 -18.44 3.98
CA LYS A 253 6.63 -19.30 3.83
C LYS A 253 7.67 -19.02 4.92
N ASP A 254 7.92 -17.75 5.21
CA ASP A 254 8.92 -17.35 6.19
C ASP A 254 8.57 -17.82 7.61
N ILE A 255 7.30 -17.85 8.00
CA ILE A 255 6.91 -18.32 9.34
C ILE A 255 7.06 -19.83 9.49
N GLU A 256 7.13 -20.62 8.41
CA GLU A 256 7.31 -22.08 8.48
C GLU A 256 8.64 -22.52 9.10
N GLN A 257 9.66 -21.64 9.12
CA GLN A 257 10.94 -21.96 9.76
C GLN A 257 10.86 -21.95 11.30
N TYR A 258 9.74 -21.49 11.88
CA TYR A 258 9.52 -21.35 13.32
C TYR A 258 8.32 -22.17 13.83
N LYS A 259 8.08 -23.36 13.25
CA LYS A 259 6.90 -24.22 13.55
C LYS A 259 6.74 -24.61 15.03
N ASP A 260 7.78 -24.46 15.84
CA ASP A 260 7.81 -24.72 17.27
C ASP A 260 7.17 -23.62 18.14
N LYS A 261 6.81 -22.46 17.54
CA LYS A 261 6.26 -21.29 18.25
C LYS A 261 4.80 -21.02 17.90
N GLU A 262 4.12 -20.25 18.75
CA GLU A 262 2.80 -19.70 18.45
C GLU A 262 2.85 -18.71 17.27
N LEU A 263 1.74 -18.51 16.55
CA LEU A 263 1.70 -17.69 15.33
C LEU A 263 2.25 -16.27 15.55
N CYS A 264 1.86 -15.59 16.61
CA CYS A 264 2.34 -14.23 16.90
C CYS A 264 3.87 -14.18 17.07
N ASP A 265 4.44 -15.19 17.73
CA ASP A 265 5.89 -15.29 17.96
C ASP A 265 6.65 -15.67 16.69
N ARG A 266 6.04 -16.47 15.80
CA ARG A 266 6.58 -16.79 14.47
C ARG A 266 6.68 -15.52 13.62
N VAL A 267 5.61 -14.74 13.58
CA VAL A 267 5.57 -13.46 12.84
C VAL A 267 6.57 -12.47 13.44
N ALA A 268 6.61 -12.35 14.77
CA ALA A 268 7.58 -11.51 15.46
C ALA A 268 9.02 -11.91 15.14
N ALA A 269 9.35 -13.21 15.14
CA ALA A 269 10.68 -13.72 14.81
C ALA A 269 11.08 -13.44 13.35
N VAL A 270 10.16 -13.63 12.39
CA VAL A 270 10.42 -13.30 10.98
C VAL A 270 10.71 -11.81 10.82
N LEU A 271 9.87 -10.95 11.38
CA LEU A 271 10.03 -9.49 11.26
C LEU A 271 11.27 -9.00 12.02
N ALA A 272 11.61 -9.61 13.15
CA ALA A 272 12.84 -9.34 13.89
C ALA A 272 14.11 -9.66 13.10
N GLY A 273 14.06 -10.70 12.26
CA GLY A 273 15.18 -11.08 11.39
C GLY A 273 15.36 -10.17 10.18
N LYS A 274 14.40 -9.29 9.86
CA LYS A 274 14.48 -8.40 8.70
C LYS A 274 15.52 -7.29 8.93
N LYS A 275 16.28 -6.96 7.89
CA LYS A 275 17.37 -5.97 7.90
C LYS A 275 17.18 -4.93 6.80
N GLY A 276 18.00 -3.88 6.80
CA GLY A 276 17.98 -2.84 5.77
C GLY A 276 16.65 -2.09 5.72
N LYS A 277 16.07 -1.92 4.53
CA LYS A 277 14.83 -1.16 4.31
C LYS A 277 13.56 -1.78 4.92
N VAL A 278 13.59 -3.08 5.20
CA VAL A 278 12.46 -3.84 5.77
C VAL A 278 12.67 -4.14 7.25
N VAL A 279 13.65 -3.49 7.88
CA VAL A 279 13.93 -3.66 9.31
C VAL A 279 12.70 -3.33 10.17
N PHE A 280 12.53 -4.07 11.26
CA PHE A 280 11.63 -3.73 12.35
C PHE A 280 12.33 -2.72 13.27
N PRO A 281 11.90 -1.44 13.34
CA PRO A 281 12.60 -0.44 14.14
C PRO A 281 12.53 -0.72 15.65
N ASN A 282 13.69 -0.72 16.30
CA ASN A 282 13.78 -0.80 17.76
C ASN A 282 13.47 0.55 18.42
N ASP A 283 13.37 0.55 19.75
CA ASP A 283 13.00 1.74 20.54
C ASP A 283 14.00 2.88 20.39
N ASN A 284 15.29 2.56 20.26
CA ASN A 284 16.34 3.57 20.06
C ASN A 284 16.17 4.28 18.71
N LEU A 285 15.93 3.55 17.63
CA LEU A 285 15.71 4.14 16.31
C LEU A 285 14.44 4.99 16.27
N VAL A 286 13.36 4.52 16.91
CA VAL A 286 12.11 5.30 17.05
C VAL A 286 12.37 6.59 17.84
N ARG A 287 13.12 6.51 18.95
CA ARG A 287 13.49 7.66 19.76
C ARG A 287 14.30 8.68 18.97
N ASP A 288 15.38 8.25 18.33
CA ASP A 288 16.27 9.12 17.56
C ASP A 288 15.51 9.86 16.45
N LYS A 289 14.61 9.15 15.75
CA LYS A 289 13.79 9.73 14.67
C LYS A 289 12.76 10.70 15.21
N LEU A 290 12.03 10.35 16.26
CA LEU A 290 10.97 11.21 16.80
C LEU A 290 11.52 12.45 17.52
N SER A 291 12.70 12.36 18.14
CA SER A 291 13.32 13.50 18.83
C SER A 291 13.75 14.62 17.87
N LEU A 292 14.09 14.31 16.62
CA LEU A 292 14.61 15.28 15.64
C LEU A 292 13.55 15.76 14.62
N ARG A 293 12.34 15.19 14.66
CA ARG A 293 11.33 15.39 13.61
C ARG A 293 10.38 16.55 13.90
N ASP A 294 10.05 17.30 12.85
CA ASP A 294 8.85 18.15 12.78
C ASP A 294 7.60 17.26 12.83
N SER A 295 7.11 17.03 14.05
CA SER A 295 5.96 16.16 14.29
C SER A 295 4.65 16.82 13.92
N TYR A 296 4.58 18.14 13.78
CA TYR A 296 3.36 18.83 13.39
C TYR A 296 3.01 18.55 11.93
N LYS A 297 4.01 18.47 11.04
CA LYS A 297 3.79 18.10 9.62
C LYS A 297 3.51 16.62 9.41
N PHE A 298 3.68 15.79 10.43
CA PHE A 298 3.48 14.36 10.31
C PHE A 298 1.96 14.03 10.28
N PRO A 299 1.41 13.48 9.18
CA PRO A 299 -0.04 13.37 9.01
C PRO A 299 -0.76 12.56 10.08
N HIS A 300 -0.06 11.63 10.75
CA HIS A 300 -0.64 10.73 11.75
C HIS A 300 -0.38 11.21 13.19
N ILE A 301 0.12 12.44 13.40
CA ILE A 301 0.45 12.94 14.74
C ILE A 301 -0.76 13.00 15.67
N LYS A 302 -1.91 13.45 15.15
CA LYS A 302 -3.17 13.46 15.90
C LYS A 302 -3.50 12.04 16.38
N TYR A 303 -3.54 11.09 15.45
CA TYR A 303 -3.78 9.68 15.76
C TYR A 303 -2.81 9.10 16.81
N ILE A 304 -1.52 9.44 16.75
CA ILE A 304 -0.55 9.00 17.78
C ILE A 304 -0.92 9.53 19.16
N LEU A 305 -1.21 10.83 19.27
CA LEU A 305 -1.60 11.44 20.54
C LEU A 305 -2.93 10.85 21.06
N GLU A 306 -3.86 10.51 20.17
CA GLU A 306 -5.09 9.78 20.52
C GLU A 306 -4.79 8.41 21.14
N GLN A 307 -3.84 7.66 20.58
CA GLN A 307 -3.47 6.35 21.12
C GLN A 307 -2.76 6.47 22.48
N VAL A 308 -1.89 7.47 22.63
CA VAL A 308 -1.25 7.76 23.92
C VAL A 308 -2.29 8.12 24.98
N GLU A 309 -3.29 8.94 24.65
CA GLU A 309 -4.40 9.28 25.54
C GLU A 309 -5.24 8.04 25.91
N ARG A 310 -5.65 7.24 24.91
CA ARG A 310 -6.44 6.01 25.12
C ARG A 310 -5.74 5.01 26.03
N LYS A 311 -4.40 4.98 26.05
CA LYS A 311 -3.65 4.12 26.95
C LYS A 311 -3.79 4.53 28.43
N GLN A 312 -4.02 5.80 28.73
CA GLN A 312 -4.01 6.33 30.10
C GLN A 312 -5.24 5.92 30.92
N GLY A 313 -6.34 5.53 30.28
CA GLY A 313 -7.58 5.20 30.98
C GLY A 313 -8.60 4.47 30.10
N LYS A 314 -9.63 3.92 30.75
CA LYS A 314 -10.74 3.20 30.07
C LYS A 314 -11.85 4.14 29.57
N GLU A 315 -11.83 5.40 29.99
CA GLU A 315 -12.82 6.39 29.57
C GLU A 315 -12.57 6.78 28.10
N VAL A 316 -13.63 6.74 27.29
CA VAL A 316 -13.52 7.05 25.87
C VAL A 316 -13.76 8.55 25.66
N VAL A 317 -12.72 9.25 25.23
CA VAL A 317 -12.81 10.64 24.75
C VAL A 317 -13.14 10.61 23.25
N SER A 318 -14.08 11.46 22.81
CA SER A 318 -14.27 11.72 21.39
C SER A 318 -13.18 12.64 20.87
N PHE A 319 -12.50 12.23 19.80
CA PHE A 319 -11.38 12.97 19.21
C PHE A 319 -11.75 13.72 17.93
N ASP A 320 -12.99 13.58 17.45
CA ASP A 320 -13.41 14.12 16.16
C ASP A 320 -13.30 15.66 16.13
N GLU A 321 -13.72 16.32 17.21
CA GLU A 321 -13.69 17.78 17.36
C GLU A 321 -12.35 18.31 17.89
N LEU A 322 -11.44 17.44 18.31
CA LEU A 322 -10.16 17.86 18.87
C LEU A 322 -9.17 18.24 17.77
N THR A 323 -8.39 19.28 18.02
CA THR A 323 -7.35 19.77 17.10
C THR A 323 -5.97 19.71 17.74
N ILE A 324 -4.93 19.74 16.92
CA ILE A 324 -3.55 19.85 17.41
C ILE A 324 -3.29 21.27 17.90
N GLU A 325 -2.83 21.38 19.12
CA GLU A 325 -2.40 22.62 19.75
C GLU A 325 -0.90 22.62 20.02
N HIS A 326 -0.29 23.79 19.88
CA HIS A 326 1.10 24.07 20.23
C HIS A 326 1.18 24.71 21.61
N ILE A 327 1.78 24.02 22.58
CA ILE A 327 1.91 24.53 23.95
C ILE A 327 2.71 25.83 23.94
N MET A 328 3.94 25.79 23.39
CA MET A 328 4.66 26.96 22.92
C MET A 328 4.16 27.31 21.51
N PRO A 329 3.55 28.50 21.30
CA PRO A 329 2.85 28.81 20.06
C PRO A 329 3.79 28.98 18.86
N GLN A 330 3.22 28.86 17.65
CA GLN A 330 3.95 29.12 16.41
C GLN A 330 4.44 30.56 16.29
N THR A 331 3.74 31.52 16.90
CA THR A 331 4.17 32.93 16.97
C THR A 331 4.45 33.33 18.41
N LEU A 332 5.72 33.62 18.73
CA LEU A 332 6.10 34.05 20.07
C LEU A 332 5.64 35.49 20.37
N ASN A 333 4.82 35.64 21.40
CA ASN A 333 4.50 36.94 22.00
C ASN A 333 5.67 37.44 22.90
N ALA A 334 5.54 38.66 23.44
CA ALA A 334 6.58 39.24 24.30
C ALA A 334 6.81 38.45 25.60
N LYS A 335 5.74 37.87 26.18
CA LYS A 335 5.83 37.07 27.42
C LYS A 335 6.63 35.78 27.20
N TRP A 336 6.39 35.07 26.10
CA TRP A 336 7.17 33.89 25.73
C TRP A 336 8.65 34.20 25.51
N LYS A 337 8.97 35.34 24.86
CA LYS A 337 10.37 35.76 24.69
C LYS A 337 11.06 36.05 26.03
N ILE A 338 10.33 36.57 27.01
CA ILE A 338 10.84 36.78 28.38
C ILE A 338 11.04 35.44 29.09
N ASP A 339 10.05 34.54 29.01
CA ASP A 339 10.06 33.26 29.72
C ASP A 339 11.13 32.29 29.20
N LEU A 340 11.35 32.26 27.89
CA LEU A 340 12.41 31.45 27.25
C LEU A 340 13.80 32.11 27.37
N GLY A 341 13.86 33.39 27.73
CA GLY A 341 15.10 34.13 27.96
C GLY A 341 15.94 34.37 26.70
N LYS A 342 17.26 34.46 26.88
CA LYS A 342 18.20 34.91 25.83
C LYS A 342 18.24 34.01 24.58
N LYS A 343 17.83 32.74 24.70
CA LYS A 343 17.82 31.75 23.62
C LYS A 343 16.43 31.51 23.03
N ALA A 344 15.47 32.41 23.28
CA ALA A 344 14.07 32.22 22.86
C ALA A 344 13.91 31.87 21.38
N VAL A 345 14.67 32.52 20.49
CA VAL A 345 14.61 32.26 19.04
C VAL A 345 15.17 30.88 18.70
N GLU A 346 16.34 30.53 19.23
CA GLU A 346 16.98 29.23 18.99
C GLU A 346 16.10 28.06 19.49
N ILE A 347 15.54 28.19 20.69
CA ILE A 347 14.63 27.19 21.28
C ILE A 347 13.36 27.07 20.43
N HIS A 348 12.79 28.20 19.99
CA HIS A 348 11.58 28.20 19.19
C HIS A 348 11.77 27.53 17.84
N GLU A 349 12.82 27.90 17.09
CA GLU A 349 13.12 27.30 15.79
C GLU A 349 13.35 25.79 15.89
N LYS A 350 13.97 25.33 16.98
CA LYS A 350 14.27 23.93 17.22
C LYS A 350 13.06 23.11 17.68
N ASP A 351 12.34 23.61 18.68
CA ASP A 351 11.43 22.78 19.49
C ASP A 351 9.93 23.03 19.23
N VAL A 352 9.58 24.07 18.46
CA VAL A 352 8.16 24.46 18.24
C VAL A 352 7.32 23.33 17.64
N HIS A 353 7.89 22.50 16.77
CA HIS A 353 7.18 21.39 16.11
C HIS A 353 7.56 20.01 16.66
N CYS A 354 8.32 19.94 17.76
CA CYS A 354 8.65 18.67 18.41
C CYS A 354 7.41 18.06 19.06
N ILE A 355 7.37 16.72 19.13
CA ILE A 355 6.22 15.99 19.67
C ILE A 355 5.87 16.41 21.11
N GLY A 356 6.87 16.72 21.95
CA GLY A 356 6.64 17.19 23.31
C GLY A 356 5.95 18.56 23.38
N ASN A 357 6.03 19.39 22.34
CA ASN A 357 5.35 20.68 22.29
C ASN A 357 3.93 20.60 21.70
N LEU A 358 3.48 19.43 21.28
CA LEU A 358 2.17 19.20 20.68
C LEU A 358 1.23 18.52 21.67
N THR A 359 -0.05 18.90 21.60
CA THR A 359 -1.12 18.20 22.31
C THR A 359 -2.43 18.25 21.52
N VAL A 360 -3.46 17.55 22.00
CA VAL A 360 -4.83 17.63 21.46
C VAL A 360 -5.73 18.42 22.40
N THR A 361 -6.58 19.30 21.85
CA THR A 361 -7.53 20.10 22.63
C THR A 361 -8.73 20.53 21.79
N GLY A 362 -9.86 20.76 22.45
CA GLY A 362 -11.04 21.41 21.87
C GLY A 362 -11.00 22.94 21.98
N TYR A 363 -10.10 23.49 22.81
CA TYR A 363 -10.01 24.91 23.14
C TYR A 363 -8.90 25.65 22.37
N ASN A 364 -8.55 25.17 21.18
CA ASN A 364 -7.38 25.65 20.43
C ASN A 364 -7.55 27.14 20.04
N SER A 365 -8.76 27.52 19.61
CA SER A 365 -9.13 28.90 19.30
C SER A 365 -8.94 29.85 20.47
N GLU A 366 -9.27 29.40 21.69
CA GLU A 366 -9.16 30.16 22.93
C GLU A 366 -7.71 30.25 23.43
N MET A 367 -6.88 29.24 23.17
CA MET A 367 -5.48 29.19 23.62
C MET A 367 -4.54 30.07 22.78
N SER A 368 -4.70 30.07 21.45
CA SER A 368 -3.96 30.95 20.52
C SER A 368 -2.47 31.12 20.88
N ASN A 369 -1.96 32.35 20.85
CA ASN A 369 -0.60 32.72 21.26
C ASN A 369 -0.50 33.13 22.74
N ASP A 370 -1.44 32.68 23.59
CA ASP A 370 -1.41 33.01 25.02
C ASP A 370 -0.16 32.46 25.71
N SER A 371 0.18 33.04 26.85
CA SER A 371 1.29 32.55 27.67
C SER A 371 0.97 31.17 28.25
N PHE A 372 2.00 30.41 28.61
CA PHE A 372 1.80 29.11 29.22
C PHE A 372 0.93 29.16 30.49
N GLU A 373 1.09 30.22 31.30
CA GLU A 373 0.33 30.41 32.53
C GLU A 373 -1.18 30.57 32.27
N GLU A 374 -1.55 31.27 31.19
CA GLU A 374 -2.94 31.43 30.77
C GLU A 374 -3.51 30.10 30.25
N LYS A 375 -2.74 29.36 29.43
CA LYS A 375 -3.12 28.03 28.92
C LYS A 375 -3.28 27.00 30.03
N LYS A 376 -2.51 27.12 31.12
CA LYS A 376 -2.51 26.20 32.28
C LYS A 376 -3.91 26.00 32.86
N ARG A 377 -4.73 27.05 32.95
CA ARG A 377 -6.12 26.98 33.43
C ARG A 377 -6.96 26.04 32.55
N LEU A 378 -6.86 26.19 31.24
CA LEU A 378 -7.61 25.35 30.29
C LEU A 378 -7.12 23.89 30.31
N TYR A 379 -5.83 23.64 30.56
CA TYR A 379 -5.33 22.27 30.76
C TYR A 379 -5.83 21.62 32.05
N GLN A 380 -6.15 22.39 33.10
CA GLN A 380 -6.76 21.86 34.33
C GLN A 380 -8.21 21.44 34.11
N GLU A 381 -8.95 22.20 33.31
CA GLU A 381 -10.35 21.94 32.96
C GLU A 381 -10.49 20.82 31.90
N SER A 382 -9.40 20.48 31.21
CA SER A 382 -9.40 19.45 30.17
C SER A 382 -9.64 18.05 30.73
N ASN A 383 -10.56 17.31 30.10
CA ASN A 383 -10.79 15.89 30.38
C ASN A 383 -9.69 14.97 29.81
N ILE A 384 -8.80 15.51 28.98
CA ILE A 384 -7.72 14.76 28.32
C ILE A 384 -6.57 14.56 29.30
N TYR A 385 -6.23 13.32 29.63
CA TYR A 385 -5.21 12.95 30.60
C TYR A 385 -3.83 13.50 30.22
N ILE A 386 -3.43 13.42 28.95
CA ILE A 386 -2.13 13.92 28.51
C ILE A 386 -1.98 15.44 28.71
N ASN A 387 -3.09 16.19 28.84
CA ASN A 387 -3.11 17.62 29.17
C ASN A 387 -3.01 17.87 30.68
N LYS A 388 -3.57 16.99 31.51
CA LYS A 388 -3.51 17.12 32.98
C LYS A 388 -2.08 17.07 33.53
N GLY A 389 -1.15 16.47 32.79
CA GLY A 389 0.28 16.54 33.11
C GLY A 389 0.86 17.96 32.94
N LEU A 390 0.40 18.69 31.92
CA LEU A 390 0.88 20.05 31.59
C LEU A 390 0.49 21.05 32.67
N SER A 391 -0.67 20.88 33.29
CA SER A 391 -1.15 21.79 34.34
C SER A 391 -0.36 21.74 35.64
N LYS A 392 0.54 20.76 35.80
CA LYS A 392 1.42 20.62 36.97
C LYS A 392 2.80 21.26 36.77
N ILE A 393 3.08 21.75 35.56
CA ILE A 393 4.36 22.34 35.20
C ILE A 393 4.30 23.84 35.46
N ASP A 394 5.37 24.41 36.03
CA ASP A 394 5.41 25.82 36.40
C ASP A 394 5.85 26.72 35.25
N THR A 395 6.81 26.28 34.45
CA THR A 395 7.30 27.02 33.28
C THR A 395 7.50 26.08 32.11
N TRP A 396 7.15 26.54 30.91
CA TRP A 396 7.33 25.76 29.69
C TRP A 396 8.58 26.25 28.95
N ASN A 397 9.62 25.44 28.96
CA ASN A 397 10.94 25.74 28.37
C ASN A 397 11.50 24.50 27.65
N GLU A 398 12.67 24.64 27.02
CA GLU A 398 13.35 23.55 26.29
C GLU A 398 13.48 22.26 27.14
N VAL A 399 13.81 22.37 28.42
CA VAL A 399 13.97 21.21 29.31
C VAL A 399 12.66 20.44 29.47
N GLU A 400 11.55 21.14 29.68
CA GLU A 400 10.23 20.50 29.81
C GLU A 400 9.72 19.94 28.47
N ILE A 401 10.02 20.60 27.34
CA ILE A 401 9.69 20.08 26.00
C ILE A 401 10.43 18.77 25.72
N VAL A 402 11.74 18.73 26.00
CA VAL A 402 12.57 17.52 25.82
C VAL A 402 12.11 16.40 26.75
N LYS A 403 11.85 16.72 28.02
CA LYS A 403 11.36 15.75 29.01
C LYS A 403 10.01 15.17 28.61
N ARG A 404 9.06 16.00 28.17
CA ARG A 404 7.76 15.53 27.68
C ARG A 404 7.90 14.72 26.40
N SER A 405 8.79 15.12 25.49
CA SER A 405 9.08 14.34 24.27
C SER A 405 9.57 12.94 24.62
N GLY A 406 10.49 12.82 25.58
CA GLY A 406 10.96 11.52 26.08
C GLY A 406 9.83 10.66 26.62
N TRP A 407 8.98 11.21 27.49
CA TRP A 407 7.81 10.50 28.02
C TRP A 407 6.83 10.05 26.92
N LEU A 408 6.49 10.93 25.97
CA LEU A 408 5.61 10.56 24.84
C LEU A 408 6.20 9.43 23.99
N ILE A 409 7.51 9.47 23.73
CA ILE A 409 8.21 8.42 22.98
C ILE A 409 8.16 7.08 23.72
N ASP A 410 8.33 7.09 25.05
CA ASP A 410 8.24 5.89 25.88
C ASP A 410 6.83 5.29 25.85
N GLU A 411 5.80 6.13 25.94
CA GLU A 411 4.40 5.70 25.80
C GLU A 411 4.16 5.11 24.40
N ILE A 412 4.63 5.76 23.33
CA ILE A 412 4.54 5.26 21.95
C ILE A 412 5.19 3.87 21.82
N CYS A 413 6.41 3.69 22.33
CA CYS A 413 7.13 2.41 22.23
C CYS A 413 6.45 1.30 23.03
N SER A 414 5.73 1.64 24.09
CA SER A 414 4.98 0.67 24.90
C SER A 414 3.62 0.28 24.30
N ILE A 415 3.00 1.13 23.48
CA ILE A 415 1.77 0.83 22.72
C ILE A 415 2.12 -0.11 21.57
N TRP A 416 3.10 0.29 20.76
CA TRP A 416 3.58 -0.50 19.64
C TRP A 416 4.87 -1.18 20.08
N GLN A 417 4.79 -2.36 20.66
CA GLN A 417 5.95 -3.03 21.25
C GLN A 417 6.88 -3.65 20.21
N CYS A 418 8.19 -3.54 20.44
CA CYS A 418 9.19 -4.27 19.66
C CYS A 418 9.33 -5.69 20.23
N PRO A 419 9.45 -6.74 19.40
CA PRO A 419 9.75 -8.08 19.90
C PRO A 419 11.01 -8.12 20.77
N ASP A 420 10.97 -8.89 21.86
CA ASP A 420 12.09 -9.01 22.83
C ASP A 420 13.42 -9.45 22.18
N ALA A 421 13.34 -10.24 21.11
CA ALA A 421 14.51 -10.67 20.35
C ALA A 421 15.31 -9.51 19.71
N ILE A 422 14.67 -8.34 19.53
CA ILE A 422 15.26 -7.14 18.94
C ILE A 422 15.67 -6.14 20.03
N SER A 423 14.90 -6.06 21.13
CA SER A 423 15.09 -5.04 22.18
C SER A 423 16.46 -5.09 22.85
N MET A 424 17.09 -6.27 22.89
CA MET A 424 18.44 -6.49 23.44
C MET A 424 19.57 -6.43 22.41
N SER A 425 19.24 -6.34 21.13
CA SER A 425 20.25 -6.22 20.08
C SER A 425 20.68 -4.76 19.95
N GLU A 426 21.87 -4.43 20.43
CA GLU A 426 22.66 -3.34 19.82
C GLU A 426 23.04 -3.81 18.41
N ASN A 427 22.08 -3.89 17.50
CA ASN A 427 22.43 -4.15 16.12
C ASN A 427 23.04 -2.88 15.59
N ASP A 428 24.35 -2.94 15.36
CA ASP A 428 24.98 -2.75 14.05
C ASP A 428 23.92 -2.67 12.94
N VAL A 429 23.20 -1.54 12.91
CA VAL A 429 22.44 -1.13 11.74
C VAL A 429 23.54 -0.98 10.74
N ASP A 430 23.63 -1.89 9.77
CA ASP A 430 24.45 -1.64 8.60
C ASP A 430 23.86 -0.38 7.95
N ILE A 431 24.40 0.77 8.37
CA ILE A 431 24.00 2.12 7.98
C ILE A 431 24.29 2.37 6.51
N ARG A 432 24.82 1.36 5.80
CA ARG A 432 24.79 1.29 4.34
C ARG A 432 23.34 1.33 3.92
N THR A 433 22.88 2.55 3.64
CA THR A 433 21.58 2.81 3.07
C THR A 433 21.49 1.97 1.80
N GLU A 434 20.70 0.90 1.88
CA GLU A 434 20.26 0.19 0.70
C GLU A 434 19.24 1.08 0.00
N PHE A 435 19.31 1.15 -1.32
CA PHE A 435 18.46 1.92 -2.19
C PHE A 435 17.87 1.00 -3.23
N ASP A 436 16.60 1.20 -3.54
CA ASP A 436 15.98 0.59 -4.70
C ASP A 436 16.61 1.27 -5.92
N ILE A 437 16.76 0.54 -7.02
CA ILE A 437 17.36 1.12 -8.20
C ILE A 437 16.62 2.39 -8.63
N MET A 438 15.30 2.46 -8.45
CA MET A 438 14.45 3.58 -8.89
C MET A 438 14.38 4.75 -7.89
N ASP A 439 14.87 4.60 -6.66
CA ASP A 439 14.83 5.67 -5.64
C ASP A 439 15.48 6.96 -6.14
N GLU A 440 14.85 8.11 -5.90
CA GLU A 440 15.44 9.42 -6.16
C GLU A 440 16.47 9.77 -5.08
N VAL A 441 17.76 9.61 -5.41
CA VAL A 441 18.88 9.81 -4.50
C VAL A 441 19.95 10.63 -5.19
N ASP A 442 20.39 11.73 -4.57
CA ASP A 442 21.62 12.40 -4.98
C ASP A 442 22.82 11.62 -4.40
N VAL A 443 23.64 11.09 -5.31
CA VAL A 443 24.79 10.25 -4.97
C VAL A 443 26.12 10.98 -5.09
N THR A 444 26.09 12.30 -5.22
CA THR A 444 27.29 13.14 -5.23
C THR A 444 28.12 12.92 -3.96
N GLY A 445 29.41 12.60 -4.13
CA GLY A 445 30.32 12.32 -3.01
C GLY A 445 30.13 10.95 -2.33
N ARG A 446 29.18 10.14 -2.77
CA ARG A 446 28.91 8.80 -2.21
C ARG A 446 29.44 7.71 -3.14
N THR A 447 29.81 6.56 -2.59
CA THR A 447 30.38 5.44 -3.34
C THR A 447 29.53 4.18 -3.14
N PRO A 448 29.12 3.47 -4.20
CA PRO A 448 28.41 2.21 -4.06
C PRO A 448 29.37 1.10 -3.61
N CYS A 449 28.85 0.12 -2.87
CA CYS A 449 29.61 -1.03 -2.42
C CYS A 449 29.05 -2.36 -2.93
N GLN A 450 27.75 -2.43 -3.23
CA GLN A 450 27.07 -3.66 -3.62
C GLN A 450 25.86 -3.37 -4.50
N ILE A 451 25.60 -4.26 -5.46
CA ILE A 451 24.36 -4.36 -6.24
C ILE A 451 23.71 -5.69 -5.88
N GLU A 452 22.39 -5.70 -5.75
CA GLU A 452 21.58 -6.91 -5.73
C GLU A 452 20.70 -6.89 -6.99
N ILE A 453 20.78 -7.94 -7.80
CA ILE A 453 20.02 -8.03 -9.06
C ILE A 453 19.71 -9.49 -9.39
N CYS A 454 18.45 -9.80 -9.72
CA CYS A 454 17.98 -11.16 -10.02
C CYS A 454 18.31 -12.21 -8.92
N GLY A 455 18.28 -11.80 -7.64
CA GLY A 455 18.66 -12.65 -6.50
C GLY A 455 20.16 -12.92 -6.34
N GLY A 456 21.01 -12.34 -7.20
CA GLY A 456 22.46 -12.36 -7.08
C GLY A 456 23.02 -11.07 -6.47
N THR A 457 24.19 -11.16 -5.82
CA THR A 457 24.87 -9.98 -5.25
C THR A 457 26.22 -9.74 -5.92
N ILE A 458 26.48 -8.50 -6.32
CA ILE A 458 27.68 -8.09 -7.06
C ILE A 458 28.40 -6.97 -6.29
N PRO A 459 29.65 -7.17 -5.86
CA PRO A 459 30.43 -6.10 -5.23
C PRO A 459 30.85 -5.06 -6.26
N VAL A 460 30.76 -3.78 -5.89
CA VAL A 460 31.18 -2.65 -6.73
C VAL A 460 31.96 -1.62 -5.92
N ASP A 461 32.82 -0.86 -6.59
CA ASP A 461 33.72 0.10 -5.95
C ASP A 461 33.52 1.55 -6.42
N SER A 462 32.68 1.75 -7.44
CA SER A 462 32.48 3.03 -8.10
C SER A 462 31.17 3.03 -8.89
N TRP A 463 30.59 4.22 -9.12
CA TRP A 463 29.38 4.38 -9.94
C TRP A 463 29.57 3.96 -11.40
N ARG A 464 30.80 4.02 -11.90
CA ARG A 464 31.16 3.49 -13.22
C ARG A 464 31.11 1.97 -13.23
N SER A 465 31.73 1.32 -12.24
CA SER A 465 31.61 -0.13 -12.06
C SER A 465 30.15 -0.56 -11.86
N PHE A 466 29.38 0.25 -11.15
CA PHE A 466 27.95 0.04 -10.93
C PHE A 466 27.15 -0.08 -12.23
N LEU A 467 27.16 0.98 -13.06
CA LEU A 467 26.46 0.98 -14.35
C LEU A 467 26.92 -0.16 -15.26
N LYS A 468 28.24 -0.41 -15.31
CA LYS A 468 28.81 -1.48 -16.13
C LYS A 468 28.24 -2.86 -15.74
N ASN A 469 28.20 -3.18 -14.45
CA ASN A 469 27.73 -4.49 -13.99
C ASN A 469 26.22 -4.66 -14.25
N ILE A 470 25.41 -3.62 -14.05
CA ILE A 470 23.99 -3.65 -14.44
C ILE A 470 23.84 -3.93 -15.94
N CYS A 471 24.57 -3.21 -16.79
CA CYS A 471 24.51 -3.42 -18.24
C CYS A 471 24.92 -4.85 -18.65
N MET A 472 25.92 -5.43 -18.00
CA MET A 472 26.34 -6.82 -18.26
C MET A 472 25.24 -7.81 -17.85
N GLN A 473 24.67 -7.65 -16.65
CA GLN A 473 23.60 -8.53 -16.18
C GLN A 473 22.33 -8.43 -17.05
N MET A 474 21.96 -7.23 -17.49
CA MET A 474 20.78 -7.06 -18.35
C MET A 474 21.01 -7.63 -19.76
N TYR A 475 22.24 -7.54 -20.29
CA TYR A 475 22.58 -8.21 -21.54
C TYR A 475 22.52 -9.74 -21.42
N GLU A 476 22.97 -10.30 -20.29
CA GLU A 476 22.88 -11.74 -20.02
C GLU A 476 21.42 -12.20 -19.83
N TYR A 477 20.58 -11.35 -19.23
CA TYR A 477 19.16 -11.62 -19.02
C TYR A 477 18.36 -11.64 -20.33
N ASP A 478 18.44 -10.58 -21.15
CA ASP A 478 17.85 -10.54 -22.49
C ASP A 478 18.70 -9.67 -23.44
N ALA A 479 19.50 -10.34 -24.27
CA ALA A 479 20.38 -9.69 -25.23
C ALA A 479 19.62 -8.95 -26.34
N GLN A 480 18.38 -9.33 -26.67
CA GLN A 480 17.59 -8.70 -27.72
C GLN A 480 17.07 -7.34 -27.26
N ILE A 481 16.51 -7.28 -26.04
CA ILE A 481 16.12 -6.02 -25.40
C ILE A 481 17.35 -5.12 -25.28
N PHE A 482 18.48 -5.64 -24.80
CA PHE A 482 19.69 -4.83 -24.62
C PHE A 482 20.22 -4.25 -25.94
N ARG A 483 20.22 -5.04 -27.03
CA ARG A 483 20.64 -4.56 -28.36
C ARG A 483 19.73 -3.47 -28.90
N SER A 484 18.44 -3.47 -28.54
CA SER A 484 17.52 -2.40 -28.93
C SER A 484 17.93 -1.03 -28.36
N LEU A 485 18.61 -1.00 -27.21
CA LEU A 485 19.04 0.22 -26.51
C LEU A 485 20.05 1.04 -27.34
N ILE A 486 20.82 0.39 -28.21
CA ILE A 486 21.80 1.04 -29.12
C ILE A 486 21.11 2.09 -29.99
N ARG A 487 19.87 1.85 -30.41
CA ARG A 487 19.10 2.77 -31.28
C ARG A 487 18.07 3.59 -30.51
N HIS A 488 17.80 3.25 -29.24
CA HIS A 488 16.79 3.91 -28.44
C HIS A 488 17.14 5.38 -28.15
N LYS A 489 16.11 6.24 -28.12
CA LYS A 489 16.26 7.71 -28.00
C LYS A 489 16.86 8.14 -26.65
N ASP A 490 16.49 7.45 -25.56
CA ASP A 490 16.91 7.77 -24.19
C ASP A 490 18.44 7.65 -24.00
N PHE A 491 19.11 6.81 -24.79
CA PHE A 491 20.55 6.59 -24.71
C PHE A 491 21.36 7.47 -25.66
N LYS A 492 20.73 8.39 -26.40
CA LYS A 492 21.43 9.33 -27.30
C LYS A 492 22.35 10.29 -26.54
N GLY A 493 22.08 10.57 -25.27
CA GLY A 493 22.81 11.54 -24.44
C GLY A 493 22.69 12.98 -24.97
N ARG A 494 23.31 13.95 -24.26
CA ARG A 494 23.27 15.38 -24.63
C ARG A 494 24.18 15.72 -25.81
N SER A 495 25.38 15.15 -25.83
CA SER A 495 26.41 15.41 -26.85
C SER A 495 26.86 14.15 -27.59
N LYS A 496 26.67 12.98 -26.99
CA LYS A 496 27.10 11.68 -27.52
C LYS A 496 26.28 10.55 -26.92
N ARG A 497 26.16 9.47 -27.70
CA ARG A 497 25.42 8.26 -27.33
C ARG A 497 26.15 7.48 -26.24
N ILE A 498 25.39 6.96 -25.30
CA ILE A 498 25.90 6.27 -24.11
C ILE A 498 26.16 4.79 -24.40
N ILE A 499 25.27 4.14 -25.14
CA ILE A 499 25.39 2.74 -25.57
C ILE A 499 25.43 2.72 -27.09
N ASN A 500 26.50 2.20 -27.69
CA ASN A 500 26.68 2.19 -29.15
C ASN A 500 27.27 0.87 -29.65
N ASP A 501 27.23 0.65 -30.96
CA ASP A 501 27.84 -0.50 -31.61
C ASP A 501 29.35 -0.36 -31.89
N THR A 502 29.87 0.87 -31.74
CA THR A 502 31.26 1.29 -31.99
C THR A 502 31.78 2.18 -30.86
N ASP A 503 33.11 2.21 -30.66
CA ASP A 503 33.79 3.04 -29.67
C ASP A 503 34.35 4.38 -30.21
N ASP A 504 34.30 4.60 -31.53
CA ASP A 504 34.92 5.73 -32.26
C ASP A 504 34.60 7.14 -31.70
N ASN A 505 33.45 7.32 -31.04
CA ASN A 505 33.00 8.62 -30.50
C ASN A 505 32.90 8.65 -28.97
N MET A 506 33.48 7.67 -28.28
CA MET A 506 33.49 7.57 -26.83
C MET A 506 34.80 8.08 -26.23
N ARG A 507 34.72 8.76 -25.09
CA ARG A 507 35.91 9.23 -24.34
C ARG A 507 36.51 8.11 -23.50
N VAL A 508 35.66 7.32 -22.83
CA VAL A 508 36.09 6.16 -22.05
C VAL A 508 35.22 4.97 -22.42
N PRO A 509 35.47 4.33 -23.57
CA PRO A 509 34.68 3.19 -24.02
C PRO A 509 34.91 1.97 -23.13
N LYS A 510 33.83 1.25 -22.83
CA LYS A 510 33.87 -0.07 -22.19
C LYS A 510 33.05 -1.07 -22.97
N LYS A 511 33.69 -2.14 -23.42
CA LYS A 511 33.03 -3.25 -24.10
C LYS A 511 32.13 -4.01 -23.12
N ILE A 512 30.86 -4.17 -23.47
CA ILE A 512 29.87 -4.99 -22.74
C ILE A 512 29.73 -6.36 -23.42
N ALA A 513 29.57 -6.37 -24.74
CA ALA A 513 29.49 -7.56 -25.57
C ALA A 513 30.13 -7.32 -26.95
N GLU A 514 30.12 -8.31 -27.83
CA GLU A 514 30.57 -8.12 -29.20
C GLU A 514 29.66 -7.13 -29.96
N GLY A 515 30.26 -6.04 -30.45
CA GLY A 515 29.54 -4.95 -31.11
C GLY A 515 28.68 -4.12 -30.15
N ILE A 516 29.01 -4.05 -28.85
CA ILE A 516 28.31 -3.21 -27.87
C ILE A 516 29.32 -2.56 -26.91
N TYR A 517 29.36 -1.23 -26.95
CA TYR A 517 30.23 -0.39 -26.12
C TYR A 517 29.40 0.58 -25.28
N LEU A 518 29.90 0.87 -24.08
CA LEU A 518 29.32 1.78 -23.10
C LEU A 518 30.28 2.93 -22.80
N GLU A 519 29.80 4.16 -22.84
CA GLU A 519 30.54 5.35 -22.45
C GLU A 519 30.63 5.46 -20.92
N MET A 520 31.85 5.49 -20.37
CA MET A 520 32.08 5.53 -18.93
C MET A 520 32.48 6.91 -18.39
N ASN A 521 32.68 7.92 -19.24
CA ASN A 521 32.97 9.29 -18.80
C ASN A 521 31.70 10.01 -18.31
N LEU A 522 31.15 9.50 -17.21
CA LEU A 522 29.93 9.95 -16.55
C LEU A 522 30.22 10.37 -15.11
N SER A 523 29.44 11.32 -14.60
CA SER A 523 29.33 11.62 -13.16
C SER A 523 28.60 10.48 -12.42
N ALA A 524 28.65 10.51 -11.08
CA ALA A 524 27.97 9.53 -10.24
C ALA A 524 26.46 9.48 -10.51
N ASN A 525 25.80 10.64 -10.53
CA ASN A 525 24.37 10.76 -10.80
C ASN A 525 24.01 10.35 -12.23
N GLU A 526 24.83 10.70 -13.23
CA GLU A 526 24.59 10.23 -14.61
C GLU A 526 24.67 8.71 -14.71
N ALA A 527 25.65 8.08 -14.06
CA ALA A 527 25.79 6.64 -14.09
C ALA A 527 24.62 5.92 -13.42
N LEU A 528 24.13 6.42 -12.27
CA LEU A 528 22.92 5.90 -11.63
C LEU A 528 21.68 6.10 -12.52
N ASN A 529 21.49 7.27 -13.11
CA ASN A 529 20.33 7.56 -13.96
C ASN A 529 20.32 6.73 -15.24
N TYR A 530 21.47 6.49 -15.87
CA TYR A 530 21.53 5.56 -17.00
C TYR A 530 21.31 4.12 -16.57
N ALA A 531 21.70 3.72 -15.36
CA ALA A 531 21.39 2.39 -14.85
C ALA A 531 19.88 2.21 -14.65
N LYS A 532 19.20 3.20 -14.06
CA LYS A 532 17.73 3.25 -13.99
C LYS A 532 17.09 3.13 -15.36
N LEU A 533 17.54 3.92 -16.33
CA LEU A 533 17.02 3.87 -17.70
C LEU A 533 17.24 2.51 -18.38
N VAL A 534 18.31 1.79 -18.05
CA VAL A 534 18.50 0.42 -18.55
C VAL A 534 17.48 -0.51 -17.92
N ILE A 535 17.36 -0.50 -16.59
CA ILE A 535 16.42 -1.37 -15.85
C ILE A 535 14.97 -1.12 -16.26
N ASP A 536 14.58 0.15 -16.45
CA ASP A 536 13.26 0.57 -16.92
C ASP A 536 12.83 -0.04 -18.27
N LYS A 537 13.77 -0.58 -19.06
CA LYS A 537 13.46 -1.29 -20.33
C LYS A 537 13.16 -2.78 -20.14
N TYR A 538 13.26 -3.29 -18.92
CA TYR A 538 13.01 -4.68 -18.55
C TYR A 538 11.86 -4.70 -17.56
N GLU A 539 10.68 -5.05 -18.03
CA GLU A 539 9.44 -5.02 -17.24
C GLU A 539 9.58 -5.87 -15.95
N GLY A 540 9.29 -5.26 -14.80
CA GLY A 540 9.35 -5.90 -13.49
C GLY A 540 10.75 -5.94 -12.87
N MET A 541 11.81 -5.63 -13.62
CA MET A 541 13.20 -5.67 -13.13
C MET A 541 13.51 -4.55 -12.15
N GLU A 542 12.73 -3.46 -12.16
CA GLU A 542 12.79 -2.41 -11.14
C GLU A 542 12.59 -2.95 -9.73
N ASN A 543 11.79 -4.01 -9.56
CA ASN A 543 11.54 -4.62 -8.26
C ASN A 543 12.66 -5.59 -7.85
N GLU A 544 13.48 -6.03 -8.80
CA GLU A 544 14.51 -7.05 -8.61
C GLU A 544 15.92 -6.46 -8.53
N CYS A 545 16.06 -5.12 -8.48
CA CYS A 545 17.35 -4.45 -8.41
C CYS A 545 17.44 -3.45 -7.25
N SER A 546 18.42 -3.65 -6.36
CA SER A 546 18.76 -2.72 -5.28
C SER A 546 20.28 -2.50 -5.20
N TYR A 547 20.73 -1.50 -4.45
CA TYR A 547 22.14 -1.21 -4.26
C TYR A 547 22.45 -0.61 -2.90
N LYS A 548 23.68 -0.81 -2.42
CA LYS A 548 24.15 -0.28 -1.13
C LYS A 548 25.26 0.73 -1.32
N LEU A 549 25.26 1.77 -0.51
CA LEU A 549 26.32 2.79 -0.48
C LEU A 549 27.23 2.59 0.72
N LYS A 550 28.51 2.94 0.57
CA LYS A 550 29.46 3.01 1.70
C LYS A 550 28.95 4.05 2.73
N PRO A 551 29.22 3.84 4.04
CA PRO A 551 28.90 4.82 5.06
C PRO A 551 29.54 6.18 4.75
N ILE A 552 28.85 7.27 5.11
CA ILE A 552 29.43 8.61 5.09
C ILE A 552 30.43 8.65 6.25
N ALA A 553 31.70 8.86 5.93
CA ALA A 553 32.78 8.97 6.91
C ALA A 553 32.77 10.34 7.59
#